data_AF-A0A6L8MYT7-F1
#
_entry.id   AF-A0A6L8MYT7-F1
#
_cell.length_a   1.000
_cell.length_b   1.000
_cell.length_c   1.000
_cell.angle_alpha   90.00
_cell.angle_beta   90.00
_cell.angle_gamma   90.00
#
_symmetry.space_group_name_H-M   'P 1'
#
loop_
_entity.id
_entity.type
_entity.pdbx_description
1 polymer ?
#
loop_
_entity_poly.entity_id
_entity_poly.type
_entity_poly.pdbx_seq_one_letter_code
_entity_poly.pdbx_strand_id
1 'polypeptide(L)'
;MKKIFYLYNQIKNDKKKLLASKLFFRELIFELFNCDSQEEFEKIPLTDDDVKMLLEKLDEKFITIFSTKEMLDIINSKLYYPCVLDEIYSKQKNAITYESFLDIYREKCKDYGISDDFYKLINGAGHPTIKYNIVFWDLFIDFVINESQKYKKVKNGVRIKNLALLRKELEATIDNKQKYFDIVKSQLDSIEIEYYNDLEKLYNLMFSYVGRAFELYDLLNDEFNQKITEEMDIYLDFVKLVTHEFINLFISKTVSIFEDANLAEQQIAVNYYRDVFTDWTLFFEDFRPLEMQETMTSFRERYKKLYIENPDLRIIPTTKSSSIYYFMVVKERLLKTLQEDIDLDYVNVNNHIQRLKDLSTRYIERKIKLTSEAERELYSIYHTQFRSTLLKYIQSKFEKYSSNDLEIQRLKEQLIDRKWLYL
;
A
#
# COMPACT_ATOMS: atom_id res chain seq x y z
N MET A 1 -13.98 42.10 -21.24
CA MET A 1 -14.90 40.98 -21.54
C MET A 1 -14.84 40.46 -22.98
N LYS A 2 -15.17 41.19 -24.06
CA LYS A 2 -15.17 40.60 -25.44
C LYS A 2 -13.83 39.94 -25.85
N LYS A 3 -12.68 40.51 -25.44
CA LYS A 3 -11.35 40.01 -25.78
C LYS A 3 -10.94 38.74 -25.03
N ILE A 4 -11.40 38.55 -23.79
CA ILE A 4 -11.09 37.32 -23.04
C ILE A 4 -11.84 36.11 -23.59
N PHE A 5 -13.10 36.31 -24.02
CA PHE A 5 -13.85 35.30 -24.75
C PHE A 5 -13.18 34.96 -26.10
N TYR A 6 -12.66 35.97 -26.79
CA TYR A 6 -11.92 35.76 -28.04
C TYR A 6 -10.63 34.95 -27.81
N LEU A 7 -9.86 35.27 -26.78
CA LEU A 7 -8.66 34.52 -26.38
C LEU A 7 -9.01 33.05 -26.09
N TYR A 8 -10.02 32.77 -25.26
CA TYR A 8 -10.41 31.39 -24.97
C TYR A 8 -10.91 30.64 -26.19
N ASN A 9 -11.63 31.30 -27.10
CA ASN A 9 -12.05 30.70 -28.37
C ASN A 9 -10.84 30.34 -29.25
N GLN A 10 -9.82 31.18 -29.30
CA GLN A 10 -8.59 30.87 -30.05
C GLN A 10 -7.83 29.70 -29.43
N ILE A 11 -7.66 29.67 -28.11
CA ILE A 11 -7.02 28.55 -27.40
C ILE A 11 -7.79 27.25 -27.63
N LYS A 12 -9.11 27.28 -27.51
CA LYS A 12 -9.97 26.08 -27.66
C LYS A 12 -9.93 25.49 -29.06
N ASN A 13 -9.81 26.33 -30.10
CA ASN A 13 -9.85 25.90 -31.49
C ASN A 13 -8.47 25.48 -32.05
N ASP A 14 -7.40 25.65 -31.29
CA ASP A 14 -6.04 25.21 -31.64
C ASP A 14 -5.54 24.17 -30.63
N LYS A 15 -5.46 22.91 -31.06
CA LYS A 15 -5.04 21.79 -30.21
C LYS A 15 -3.66 21.99 -29.55
N LYS A 16 -2.74 22.71 -30.21
CA LYS A 16 -1.39 22.95 -29.68
C LYS A 16 -1.43 23.96 -28.54
N LYS A 17 -2.15 25.08 -28.77
CA LYS A 17 -2.37 26.11 -27.75
C LYS A 17 -3.20 25.59 -26.58
N LEU A 18 -4.17 24.72 -26.85
CA LEU A 18 -4.96 24.06 -25.81
C LEU A 18 -4.07 23.22 -24.88
N LEU A 19 -3.15 22.43 -25.44
CA LEU A 19 -2.21 21.62 -24.65
C LEU A 19 -1.25 22.52 -23.84
N ALA A 20 -0.69 23.55 -24.46
CA ALA A 20 0.16 24.53 -23.78
C ALA A 20 -0.58 25.25 -22.64
N SER A 21 -1.82 25.65 -22.88
CA SER A 21 -2.67 26.32 -21.89
C SER A 21 -2.99 25.39 -20.72
N LYS A 22 -3.28 24.11 -20.98
CA LYS A 22 -3.55 23.11 -19.92
C LYS A 22 -2.44 23.08 -18.86
N LEU A 23 -1.18 23.21 -19.28
CA LEU A 23 -0.01 23.10 -18.40
C LEU A 23 0.47 24.46 -17.86
N PHE A 24 0.59 25.48 -18.71
CA PHE A 24 1.32 26.71 -18.39
C PHE A 24 0.45 27.95 -18.17
N PHE A 25 -0.86 27.89 -18.40
CA PHE A 25 -1.68 29.11 -18.41
C PHE A 25 -1.61 29.90 -17.11
N ARG A 26 -1.59 29.23 -15.96
CA ARG A 26 -1.49 29.89 -14.65
C ARG A 26 -0.14 30.61 -14.47
N GLU A 27 0.96 29.98 -14.88
CA GLU A 27 2.29 30.59 -14.84
C GLU A 27 2.36 31.81 -15.75
N LEU A 28 1.83 31.70 -16.96
CA LEU A 28 1.85 32.78 -17.95
C LEU A 28 1.02 34.00 -17.51
N ILE A 29 -0.15 33.81 -16.90
CA ILE A 29 -0.93 34.95 -16.40
C ILE A 29 -0.26 35.61 -15.19
N PHE A 30 0.43 34.84 -14.35
CA PHE A 30 1.21 35.39 -13.24
C PHE A 30 2.41 36.18 -13.77
N GLU A 31 3.17 35.62 -14.71
CA GLU A 31 4.37 36.26 -15.29
C GLU A 31 4.04 37.54 -16.07
N LEU A 32 3.01 37.50 -16.92
CA LEU A 32 2.72 38.59 -17.86
C LEU A 32 1.77 39.65 -17.30
N PHE A 33 0.92 39.28 -16.33
CA PHE A 33 -0.13 40.15 -15.81
C PHE A 33 -0.14 40.25 -14.28
N ASN A 34 0.82 39.63 -13.58
CA ASN A 34 0.98 39.67 -12.13
C ASN A 34 -0.31 39.31 -11.36
N CYS A 35 -1.00 38.26 -11.84
CA CYS A 35 -2.23 37.73 -11.25
C CYS A 35 -1.99 36.37 -10.60
N ASP A 36 -2.51 36.17 -9.38
CA ASP A 36 -2.33 34.93 -8.62
C ASP A 36 -3.34 33.83 -9.04
N SER A 37 -4.41 34.24 -9.73
CA SER A 37 -5.49 33.36 -10.16
C SER A 37 -6.08 33.73 -11.53
N GLN A 38 -6.75 32.74 -12.14
CA GLN A 38 -7.50 32.94 -13.38
C GLN A 38 -8.67 33.93 -13.17
N GLU A 39 -9.32 33.91 -12.01
CA GLU A 39 -10.44 34.83 -11.71
C GLU A 39 -10.00 36.30 -11.62
N GLU A 40 -8.77 36.55 -11.19
CA GLU A 40 -8.17 37.89 -11.19
C GLU A 40 -7.81 38.33 -12.59
N PHE A 41 -7.14 37.46 -13.35
CA PHE A 41 -6.83 37.70 -14.76
C PHE A 41 -8.10 38.00 -15.58
N GLU A 42 -9.21 37.31 -15.31
CA GLU A 42 -10.46 37.49 -16.03
C GLU A 42 -11.12 38.86 -15.84
N LYS A 43 -10.72 39.60 -14.80
CA LYS A 43 -11.19 40.97 -14.52
C LYS A 43 -10.36 42.02 -15.25
N ILE A 44 -9.20 41.67 -15.81
CA ILE A 44 -8.32 42.61 -16.50
C ILE A 44 -8.89 42.97 -17.88
N PRO A 45 -8.97 44.26 -18.23
CA PRO A 45 -9.31 44.69 -19.58
C PRO A 45 -8.15 44.42 -20.55
N LEU A 46 -8.20 43.28 -21.23
CA LEU A 46 -7.20 42.90 -22.24
C LEU A 46 -7.30 43.75 -23.53
N THR A 47 -6.14 44.17 -24.03
CA THR A 47 -5.94 44.75 -25.37
C THR A 47 -5.71 43.65 -26.42
N ASP A 48 -5.66 44.04 -27.70
CA ASP A 48 -5.32 43.10 -28.78
C ASP A 48 -3.87 42.61 -28.71
N ASP A 49 -2.96 43.48 -28.26
CA ASP A 49 -1.55 43.13 -28.06
C ASP A 49 -1.38 42.13 -26.91
N ASP A 50 -2.15 42.27 -25.83
CA ASP A 50 -2.15 41.33 -24.70
C ASP A 50 -2.59 39.91 -25.14
N VAL A 51 -3.66 39.85 -25.95
CA VAL A 51 -4.16 38.58 -26.48
C VAL A 51 -3.14 37.95 -27.41
N LYS A 52 -2.53 38.74 -28.31
CA LYS A 52 -1.51 38.26 -29.23
C LYS A 52 -0.28 37.73 -28.49
N MET A 53 0.22 38.48 -27.51
CA MET A 53 1.38 38.11 -26.70
C MET A 53 1.15 36.77 -25.97
N LEU A 54 -0.02 36.58 -25.36
CA LEU A 54 -0.31 35.33 -24.66
C LEU A 54 -0.40 34.13 -25.61
N LEU A 55 -1.01 34.31 -26.79
CA LEU A 55 -1.09 33.26 -27.80
C LEU A 55 0.30 32.87 -28.35
N GLU A 56 1.17 33.85 -28.59
CA GLU A 56 2.55 33.62 -29.00
C GLU A 56 3.35 32.90 -27.92
N LYS A 57 3.15 33.23 -26.64
CA LYS A 57 3.77 32.53 -25.50
C LYS A 57 3.29 31.08 -25.38
N LEU A 58 2.03 30.80 -25.67
CA LEU A 58 1.54 29.42 -25.74
C LEU A 58 2.17 28.64 -26.89
N ASP A 59 2.39 29.27 -28.04
CA ASP A 59 3.11 28.65 -29.16
C ASP A 59 4.58 28.37 -28.80
N GLU A 60 5.25 29.31 -28.11
CA GLU A 60 6.61 29.14 -27.57
C GLU A 60 6.70 27.97 -26.59
N LYS A 61 5.79 27.89 -25.61
CA LYS A 61 5.76 26.79 -24.62
C LYS A 61 5.50 25.43 -25.30
N PHE A 62 4.70 25.40 -26.37
CA PHE A 62 4.42 24.16 -27.11
C PHE A 62 5.66 23.59 -27.80
N ILE A 63 6.50 24.44 -28.41
CA ILE A 63 7.72 24.00 -29.13
C ILE A 63 8.93 23.80 -28.21
N THR A 64 8.85 24.25 -26.96
CA THR A 64 9.92 24.16 -25.97
C THR A 64 10.05 22.74 -25.40
N ILE A 65 11.28 22.33 -25.11
CA ILE A 65 11.58 21.13 -24.32
C ILE A 65 11.99 21.51 -22.90
N PHE A 66 11.45 20.80 -21.93
CA PHE A 66 11.62 21.11 -20.51
C PHE A 66 12.36 19.97 -19.81
N SER A 67 13.20 20.34 -18.86
CA SER A 67 13.79 19.43 -17.88
C SER A 67 12.82 19.17 -16.73
N THR A 68 13.09 18.12 -15.96
CA THR A 68 12.35 17.80 -14.74
C THR A 68 12.35 18.93 -13.72
N LYS A 69 13.47 19.64 -13.59
CA LYS A 69 13.57 20.79 -12.69
C LYS A 69 12.64 21.93 -13.13
N GLU A 70 12.58 22.22 -14.42
CA GLU A 70 11.70 23.26 -15.00
C GLU A 70 10.21 22.89 -14.86
N MET A 71 9.87 21.60 -14.83
CA MET A 71 8.47 21.14 -14.76
C MET A 71 7.98 20.83 -13.35
N LEU A 72 8.84 20.86 -12.32
CA LEU A 72 8.49 20.40 -10.98
C LEU A 72 7.29 21.16 -10.40
N ASP A 73 7.30 22.48 -10.47
CA ASP A 73 6.24 23.32 -9.91
C ASP A 73 4.91 23.13 -10.66
N ILE A 74 4.98 22.94 -11.98
CA ILE A 74 3.81 22.66 -12.81
C ILE A 74 3.22 21.31 -12.46
N ILE A 75 4.04 20.27 -12.36
CA ILE A 75 3.61 18.92 -11.95
C ILE A 75 2.92 19.02 -10.58
N ASN A 76 3.60 19.63 -9.60
CA ASN A 76 3.09 19.75 -8.23
C ASN A 76 1.79 20.57 -8.15
N SER A 77 1.59 21.55 -9.04
CA SER A 77 0.34 22.30 -9.12
C SER A 77 -0.85 21.46 -9.60
N LYS A 78 -0.60 20.35 -10.31
CA LYS A 78 -1.62 19.43 -10.84
C LYS A 78 -1.83 18.21 -9.94
N LEU A 79 -0.91 17.95 -9.02
CA LEU A 79 -1.02 16.86 -8.06
C LEU A 79 -1.78 17.31 -6.82
N TYR A 80 -2.52 16.37 -6.23
CA TYR A 80 -3.12 16.60 -4.92
C TYR A 80 -2.05 16.63 -3.80
N TYR A 81 -0.90 15.97 -4.04
CA TYR A 81 0.26 15.98 -3.16
C TYR A 81 1.52 16.33 -3.96
N PRO A 82 2.24 17.40 -3.59
CA PRO A 82 3.51 17.75 -4.21
C PRO A 82 4.56 16.64 -3.99
N CYS A 83 5.34 16.35 -5.02
CA CYS A 83 6.49 15.45 -4.98
C CYS A 83 7.80 16.25 -4.96
N VAL A 84 8.84 15.69 -4.34
CA VAL A 84 10.20 16.24 -4.45
C VAL A 84 10.86 15.82 -5.76
N LEU A 85 11.90 16.55 -6.16
CA LEU A 85 12.57 16.35 -7.46
C LEU A 85 13.05 14.91 -7.69
N ASP A 86 13.63 14.27 -6.67
CA ASP A 86 14.13 12.88 -6.75
C ASP A 86 13.02 11.84 -6.95
N GLU A 87 11.85 12.07 -6.35
CA GLU A 87 10.68 11.21 -6.54
C GLU A 87 10.16 11.30 -7.97
N ILE A 88 10.16 12.51 -8.54
CA ILE A 88 9.78 12.72 -9.94
C ILE A 88 10.78 12.04 -10.88
N TYR A 89 12.10 12.13 -10.63
CA TYR A 89 13.10 11.41 -11.42
C TYR A 89 12.89 9.89 -11.38
N SER A 90 12.59 9.34 -10.20
CA SER A 90 12.29 7.90 -10.05
C SER A 90 11.03 7.50 -10.84
N LYS A 91 9.97 8.31 -10.75
CA LYS A 91 8.72 8.07 -11.49
C LYS A 91 8.91 8.18 -13.00
N GLN A 92 9.74 9.10 -13.48
CA GLN A 92 10.10 9.20 -14.89
C GLN A 92 10.83 7.97 -15.37
N LYS A 93 11.82 7.50 -14.60
CA LYS A 93 12.56 6.26 -14.90
C LYS A 93 11.60 5.07 -15.02
N ASN A 94 10.56 5.00 -14.20
CA ASN A 94 9.55 3.97 -14.32
C ASN A 94 8.65 4.18 -15.54
N ALA A 95 8.15 5.39 -15.77
CA ALA A 95 7.26 5.70 -16.90
C ALA A 95 7.88 5.29 -18.26
N ILE A 96 9.16 5.58 -18.46
CA ILE A 96 9.88 5.24 -19.70
C ILE A 96 10.20 3.74 -19.85
N THR A 97 9.97 2.92 -18.82
CA THR A 97 10.09 1.46 -18.93
C THR A 97 8.80 0.78 -19.38
N TYR A 98 7.66 1.47 -19.36
CA TYR A 98 6.39 0.93 -19.82
C TYR A 98 6.22 1.16 -21.33
N GLU A 99 6.25 0.09 -22.11
CA GLU A 99 6.05 0.14 -23.57
C GLU A 99 4.71 0.80 -23.94
N SER A 100 3.64 0.50 -23.20
CA SER A 100 2.33 1.14 -23.38
C SER A 100 2.35 2.65 -23.19
N PHE A 101 3.21 3.18 -22.31
CA PHE A 101 3.36 4.63 -22.12
C PHE A 101 4.07 5.25 -23.33
N LEU A 102 5.13 4.59 -23.81
CA LEU A 102 5.91 5.05 -24.97
C LEU A 102 5.08 5.02 -26.26
N ASP A 103 4.22 4.01 -26.45
CA ASP A 103 3.37 3.92 -27.63
C ASP A 103 2.33 5.04 -27.68
N ILE A 104 1.66 5.32 -26.55
CA ILE A 104 0.72 6.45 -26.43
C ILE A 104 1.45 7.77 -26.66
N TYR A 105 2.67 7.91 -26.14
CA TYR A 105 3.49 9.10 -26.36
C TYR A 105 3.82 9.32 -27.83
N ARG A 106 4.27 8.28 -28.55
CA ARG A 106 4.58 8.35 -29.99
C ARG A 106 3.35 8.67 -30.82
N GLU A 107 2.22 8.06 -30.51
CA GLU A 107 0.94 8.33 -31.18
C GLU A 107 0.54 9.79 -31.01
N LYS A 108 0.51 10.30 -29.77
CA LYS A 108 0.19 11.71 -29.52
C LYS A 108 1.19 12.66 -30.18
N CYS A 109 2.48 12.33 -30.22
CA CYS A 109 3.46 13.17 -30.92
C CYS A 109 3.12 13.30 -32.41
N LYS A 110 2.72 12.20 -33.08
CA LYS A 110 2.25 12.23 -34.48
C LYS A 110 1.02 13.10 -34.64
N ASP A 111 0.04 12.97 -33.75
CA ASP A 111 -1.18 13.80 -33.78
C ASP A 111 -0.88 15.29 -33.68
N TYR A 112 0.14 15.65 -32.90
CA TYR A 112 0.58 17.03 -32.72
C TYR A 112 1.54 17.52 -33.83
N GLY A 113 1.92 16.66 -34.77
CA GLY A 113 2.86 16.98 -35.85
C GLY A 113 4.30 17.14 -35.36
N ILE A 114 4.68 16.46 -34.29
CA ILE A 114 6.03 16.42 -33.74
C ILE A 114 6.74 15.21 -34.37
N SER A 115 7.68 15.45 -35.29
CA SER A 115 8.48 14.40 -35.93
C SER A 115 9.68 14.01 -35.07
N ASP A 116 9.78 12.70 -34.80
CA ASP A 116 10.81 11.98 -34.03
C ASP A 116 10.96 12.32 -32.55
N ASP A 117 11.21 11.25 -31.78
CA ASP A 117 11.39 11.17 -30.33
C ASP A 117 12.29 12.31 -29.82
N PHE A 118 11.67 13.41 -29.37
CA PHE A 118 12.32 14.66 -28.96
C PHE A 118 13.08 14.56 -27.61
N TYR A 119 13.88 13.51 -27.43
CA TYR A 119 14.83 13.37 -26.34
C TYR A 119 16.15 14.01 -26.77
N LYS A 120 16.39 15.27 -26.37
CA LYS A 120 17.75 15.85 -26.47
C LYS A 120 18.52 15.52 -25.21
N LEU A 121 19.50 14.64 -25.32
CA LEU A 121 20.53 14.44 -24.29
C LEU A 121 21.43 15.68 -24.26
N ILE A 122 21.43 16.40 -23.14
CA ILE A 122 22.47 17.40 -22.87
C ILE A 122 23.56 16.71 -22.06
N ASN A 123 24.74 16.55 -22.66
CA ASN A 123 25.91 16.03 -21.96
C ASN A 123 26.50 17.13 -21.08
N GLY A 124 26.29 17.02 -19.77
CA GLY A 124 27.01 17.76 -18.73
C GLY A 124 27.55 16.78 -17.68
N ALA A 125 28.66 17.12 -17.02
CA ALA A 125 29.23 16.29 -15.97
C ALA A 125 28.24 16.17 -14.79
N GLY A 126 27.73 14.96 -14.53
CA GLY A 126 26.88 14.69 -13.36
C GLY A 126 25.82 13.61 -13.58
N HIS A 127 24.86 13.81 -14.47
CA HIS A 127 23.83 12.83 -14.87
C HIS A 127 23.21 13.30 -16.20
N PRO A 128 22.77 12.41 -17.10
CA PRO A 128 22.09 12.83 -18.32
C PRO A 128 20.82 13.62 -17.97
N THR A 129 20.80 14.91 -18.27
CA THR A 129 19.63 15.79 -18.10
C THR A 129 18.75 15.68 -19.34
N ILE A 130 17.95 14.62 -19.39
CA ILE A 130 17.00 14.41 -20.48
C ILE A 130 15.90 15.47 -20.38
N LYS A 131 15.76 16.29 -21.43
CA LYS A 131 14.62 17.18 -21.59
C LYS A 131 13.58 16.54 -22.49
N TYR A 132 12.32 16.81 -22.20
CA TYR A 132 11.16 16.25 -22.89
C TYR A 132 10.24 17.34 -23.42
N ASN A 133 9.55 17.06 -24.52
CA ASN A 133 8.53 17.97 -25.06
C ASN A 133 7.27 17.97 -24.18
N ILE A 134 6.37 18.91 -24.48
CA ILE A 134 5.13 19.11 -23.73
C ILE A 134 4.19 17.90 -23.72
N VAL A 135 4.20 17.07 -24.77
CA VAL A 135 3.35 15.87 -24.89
C VAL A 135 3.76 14.81 -23.87
N PHE A 136 5.07 14.62 -23.66
CA PHE A 136 5.57 13.74 -22.63
C PHE A 136 5.11 14.20 -21.24
N TRP A 137 5.24 15.50 -20.94
CA TRP A 137 4.87 16.04 -19.63
C TRP A 137 3.38 15.93 -19.32
N ASP A 138 2.52 16.15 -20.32
CA ASP A 138 1.08 15.94 -20.19
C ASP A 138 0.76 14.49 -19.80
N LEU A 139 1.32 13.53 -20.55
CA LEU A 139 1.16 12.10 -20.28
C LEU A 139 1.78 11.68 -18.94
N PHE A 140 2.93 12.25 -18.60
CA PHE A 140 3.63 11.94 -17.37
C PHE A 140 2.86 12.46 -16.15
N ILE A 141 2.27 13.64 -16.21
CA ILE A 141 1.39 14.16 -15.14
C ILE A 141 0.20 13.21 -14.95
N ASP A 142 -0.46 12.80 -16.02
CA ASP A 142 -1.55 11.82 -15.95
C ASP A 142 -1.08 10.46 -15.40
N PHE A 143 0.14 10.03 -15.75
CA PHE A 143 0.76 8.82 -15.19
C PHE A 143 1.00 8.95 -13.68
N VAL A 144 1.54 10.08 -13.20
CA VAL A 144 1.77 10.32 -11.76
C VAL A 144 0.45 10.46 -11.01
N ILE A 145 -0.54 11.12 -11.62
CA ILE A 145 -1.92 11.17 -11.10
C ILE A 145 -2.47 9.76 -11.01
N ASN A 146 -2.37 8.93 -12.05
CA ASN A 146 -2.90 7.56 -12.04
C ASN A 146 -2.14 6.63 -11.10
N GLU A 147 -0.83 6.75 -10.94
CA GLU A 147 -0.08 6.02 -9.91
C GLU A 147 -0.53 6.43 -8.50
N SER A 148 -0.74 7.72 -8.25
CA SER A 148 -1.26 8.21 -6.97
C SER A 148 -2.74 7.89 -6.77
N GLN A 149 -3.51 7.71 -7.86
CA GLN A 149 -4.94 7.40 -7.86
C GLN A 149 -5.27 5.90 -7.98
N LYS A 150 -4.33 5.01 -8.33
CA LYS A 150 -4.52 3.55 -8.22
C LYS A 150 -4.82 3.13 -6.77
N TYR A 151 -4.50 4.00 -5.80
CA TYR A 151 -4.86 3.87 -4.39
C TYR A 151 -6.20 4.54 -4.03
N LYS A 152 -6.88 5.23 -4.95
CA LYS A 152 -8.20 5.83 -4.76
C LYS A 152 -9.33 4.93 -5.27
N LYS A 153 -9.66 3.92 -4.47
CA LYS A 153 -11.04 3.42 -4.25
C LYS A 153 -11.02 2.35 -3.15
N VAL A 154 -10.51 2.71 -1.97
CA VAL A 154 -10.99 2.07 -0.74
C VAL A 154 -12.18 2.92 -0.28
N LYS A 155 -13.38 2.36 -0.41
CA LYS A 155 -14.58 2.94 0.21
C LYS A 155 -14.35 2.92 1.72
N ASN A 156 -14.57 4.08 2.35
CA ASN A 156 -14.32 4.43 3.75
C ASN A 156 -12.83 4.69 4.07
N GLY A 157 -12.48 5.97 4.08
CA GLY A 157 -11.13 6.44 4.33
C GLY A 157 -10.60 6.11 5.72
N VAL A 158 -9.29 6.16 5.80
CA VAL A 158 -8.42 6.29 6.97
C VAL A 158 -9.09 7.08 8.08
N ARG A 159 -9.13 6.46 9.26
CA ARG A 159 -9.82 6.91 10.47
C ARG A 159 -8.99 7.85 11.34
N ILE A 160 -8.27 8.83 10.75
CA ILE A 160 -8.08 10.08 11.52
C ILE A 160 -9.46 10.74 11.52
N LYS A 161 -10.26 10.43 12.55
CA LYS A 161 -11.62 10.93 12.68
C LYS A 161 -11.56 12.45 12.64
N ASN A 162 -12.03 13.01 11.52
CA ASN A 162 -12.18 14.44 11.32
C ASN A 162 -10.84 15.22 11.28
N LEU A 163 -10.12 15.13 10.17
CA LEU A 163 -8.90 15.93 9.88
C LEU A 163 -9.09 17.44 10.11
N ALA A 164 -10.31 17.96 9.89
CA ALA A 164 -10.61 19.37 10.12
C ALA A 164 -10.64 19.71 11.62
N LEU A 165 -11.06 18.78 12.48
CA LEU A 165 -10.99 18.93 13.93
C LEU A 165 -9.54 18.87 14.41
N LEU A 166 -8.77 17.87 13.95
CA LEU A 166 -7.35 17.76 14.27
C LEU A 166 -6.59 19.03 13.87
N ARG A 167 -6.90 19.61 12.71
CA ARG A 167 -6.31 20.89 12.29
C ARG A 167 -6.58 22.01 13.28
N LYS A 168 -7.85 22.19 13.67
CA LYS A 168 -8.23 23.21 14.64
C LYS A 168 -7.56 23.00 16.00
N GLU A 169 -7.45 21.75 16.45
CA GLU A 169 -6.77 21.40 17.70
C GLU A 169 -5.26 21.72 17.65
N LEU A 170 -4.59 21.42 16.54
CA LEU A 170 -3.18 21.75 16.34
C LEU A 170 -2.96 23.26 16.21
N GLU A 171 -3.82 23.98 15.48
CA GLU A 171 -3.77 25.45 15.36
C GLU A 171 -3.97 26.13 16.72
N ALA A 172 -4.89 25.63 17.55
CA ALA A 172 -5.16 26.15 18.88
C ALA A 172 -4.08 25.83 19.94
N THR A 173 -3.06 25.04 19.57
CA THR A 173 -2.02 24.58 20.51
C THR A 173 -0.60 24.97 20.09
N ILE A 174 -0.44 25.82 19.06
CA ILE A 174 0.88 26.29 18.58
C ILE A 174 1.70 26.91 19.72
N ASP A 175 1.07 27.70 20.59
CA ASP A 175 1.74 28.36 21.72
C ASP A 175 2.01 27.42 22.92
N ASN A 176 1.48 26.19 22.88
CA ASN A 176 1.70 25.17 23.90
C ASN A 176 2.42 23.97 23.29
N LYS A 177 3.75 24.12 23.18
CA LYS A 177 4.69 23.15 22.58
C LYS A 177 4.48 21.71 23.03
N GLN A 178 4.35 21.49 24.34
CA GLN A 178 4.15 20.14 24.90
C GLN A 178 2.81 19.55 24.45
N LYS A 179 1.73 20.33 24.55
CA LYS A 179 0.39 19.89 24.15
C LYS A 179 0.32 19.61 22.65
N TYR A 180 0.98 20.43 21.83
CA TYR A 180 1.09 20.21 20.38
C TYR A 180 1.77 18.89 20.06
N PHE A 181 2.91 18.62 20.69
CA PHE A 181 3.66 17.37 20.54
C PHE A 181 2.80 16.16 20.92
N ASP A 182 2.13 16.22 22.07
CA ASP A 182 1.31 15.13 22.59
C ASP A 182 0.13 14.79 21.67
N ILE A 183 -0.50 15.79 21.04
CA ILE A 183 -1.58 15.58 20.06
C ILE A 183 -1.06 14.81 18.85
N VAL A 184 0.06 15.25 18.25
CA VAL A 184 0.63 14.58 17.07
C VAL A 184 1.09 13.15 17.42
N LYS A 185 1.75 12.97 18.58
CA LYS A 185 2.16 11.66 19.07
C LYS A 185 0.97 10.73 19.25
N SER A 186 -0.12 11.21 19.85
CA SER A 186 -1.35 10.41 20.03
C SER A 186 -1.94 9.95 18.70
N GLN A 187 -1.90 10.77 17.64
CA GLN A 187 -2.34 10.34 16.31
C GLN A 187 -1.43 9.25 15.73
N LEU A 188 -0.11 9.38 15.89
CA LEU A 188 0.84 8.33 15.48
C LEU A 188 0.67 7.03 16.29
N ASP A 189 0.39 7.12 17.59
CA ASP A 189 0.05 5.99 18.45
C ASP A 189 -1.25 5.31 17.98
N SER A 190 -2.28 6.08 17.64
CA SER A 190 -3.55 5.54 17.12
C SER A 190 -3.39 4.82 15.79
N ILE A 191 -2.54 5.34 14.88
CA ILE A 191 -2.22 4.68 13.61
C ILE A 191 -1.53 3.34 13.91
N GLU A 192 -0.56 3.31 14.82
CA GLU A 192 0.11 2.07 15.23
C GLU A 192 -0.88 1.01 15.72
N ILE A 193 -1.78 1.38 16.63
CA ILE A 193 -2.76 0.46 17.23
C ILE A 193 -3.71 -0.10 16.17
N GLU A 194 -4.21 0.75 15.26
CA GLU A 194 -5.13 0.31 14.22
C GLU A 194 -4.47 -0.71 13.27
N TYR A 195 -3.19 -0.51 12.94
CA TYR A 195 -2.41 -1.47 12.16
C TYR A 195 -2.40 -2.86 12.82
N TYR A 196 -2.12 -2.92 14.12
CA TYR A 196 -2.03 -4.17 14.86
C TYR A 196 -3.38 -4.87 14.98
N ASN A 197 -4.46 -4.13 15.26
CA ASN A 197 -5.80 -4.68 15.35
C ASN A 197 -6.24 -5.36 14.05
N ASP A 198 -5.82 -4.86 12.89
CA ASP A 198 -6.15 -5.48 11.61
C ASP A 198 -5.30 -6.73 11.31
N LEU A 199 -4.04 -6.77 11.76
CA LEU A 199 -3.24 -7.99 11.69
C LEU A 199 -3.78 -9.08 12.61
N GLU A 200 -4.20 -8.73 13.82
CA GLU A 200 -4.75 -9.66 14.80
C GLU A 200 -5.94 -10.44 14.24
N LYS A 201 -6.78 -9.83 13.40
CA LYS A 201 -7.90 -10.51 12.73
C LYS A 201 -7.45 -11.69 11.85
N LEU A 202 -6.39 -11.53 11.06
CA LEU A 202 -5.87 -12.60 10.21
C LEU A 202 -5.30 -13.75 11.02
N TYR A 203 -4.59 -13.43 12.10
CA TYR A 203 -4.03 -14.43 13.01
C TYR A 203 -5.15 -15.20 13.73
N ASN A 204 -6.18 -14.51 14.24
CA ASN A 204 -7.33 -15.16 14.86
C ASN A 204 -8.05 -16.11 13.90
N LEU A 205 -8.16 -15.72 12.62
CA LEU A 205 -8.71 -16.59 11.58
C LEU A 205 -7.82 -17.82 11.33
N MET A 206 -6.50 -17.64 11.25
CA MET A 206 -5.55 -18.76 11.15
C MET A 206 -5.68 -19.72 12.31
N PHE A 207 -5.64 -19.19 13.54
CA PHE A 207 -5.72 -19.96 14.76
C PHE A 207 -7.01 -20.81 14.79
N SER A 208 -8.14 -20.21 14.40
CA SER A 208 -9.41 -20.94 14.31
C SER A 208 -9.37 -22.08 13.28
N TYR A 209 -8.76 -21.85 12.11
CA TYR A 209 -8.76 -22.83 11.01
C TYR A 209 -7.78 -23.97 11.22
N VAL A 210 -6.55 -23.65 11.61
CA VAL A 210 -5.54 -24.66 11.93
C VAL A 210 -5.91 -25.37 13.23
N GLY A 211 -6.47 -24.66 14.22
CA GLY A 211 -6.86 -25.25 15.51
C GLY A 211 -7.88 -26.37 15.35
N ARG A 212 -8.86 -26.20 14.44
CA ARG A 212 -9.80 -27.27 14.10
C ARG A 212 -9.15 -28.51 13.49
N ALA A 213 -8.04 -28.34 12.78
CA ALA A 213 -7.29 -29.47 12.20
C ALA A 213 -6.50 -30.22 13.27
N PHE A 214 -5.95 -29.49 14.25
CA PHE A 214 -5.37 -30.08 15.45
C PHE A 214 -6.40 -30.84 16.26
N GLU A 215 -7.55 -30.24 16.54
CA GLU A 215 -8.65 -30.91 17.23
C GLU A 215 -9.06 -32.22 16.53
N LEU A 216 -9.05 -32.24 15.20
CA LEU A 216 -9.30 -33.46 14.42
C LEU A 216 -8.19 -34.49 14.61
N TYR A 217 -6.93 -34.07 14.48
CA TYR A 217 -5.79 -34.96 14.65
C TYR A 217 -5.75 -35.57 16.06
N ASP A 218 -5.91 -34.75 17.10
CA ASP A 218 -5.92 -35.19 18.49
C ASP A 218 -7.06 -36.15 18.74
N LEU A 219 -8.25 -35.88 18.21
CA LEU A 219 -9.39 -36.80 18.30
C LEU A 219 -9.09 -38.17 17.68
N LEU A 220 -8.42 -38.19 16.51
CA LEU A 220 -8.09 -39.43 15.80
C LEU A 220 -6.94 -40.19 16.46
N ASN A 221 -6.02 -39.48 17.11
CA ASN A 221 -4.83 -40.01 17.79
C ASN A 221 -5.04 -40.27 19.29
N ASP A 222 -6.20 -39.91 19.83
CA ASP A 222 -6.56 -40.14 21.23
C ASP A 222 -6.51 -41.64 21.58
N GLU A 223 -6.07 -41.98 22.80
CA GLU A 223 -5.85 -43.36 23.23
C GLU A 223 -7.10 -44.25 23.04
N PHE A 224 -8.31 -43.68 23.13
CA PHE A 224 -9.55 -44.42 22.94
C PHE A 224 -9.96 -44.61 21.48
N ASN A 225 -9.43 -43.79 20.57
CA ASN A 225 -9.82 -43.75 19.15
C ASN A 225 -8.72 -44.29 18.24
N GLN A 226 -7.45 -44.24 18.65
CA GLN A 226 -6.29 -44.57 17.83
C GLN A 226 -6.40 -45.97 17.18
N LYS A 227 -6.78 -46.98 17.97
CA LYS A 227 -6.95 -48.35 17.47
C LYS A 227 -8.00 -48.43 16.35
N ILE A 228 -9.13 -47.76 16.53
CA ILE A 228 -10.23 -47.74 15.54
C ILE A 228 -9.82 -46.93 14.31
N THR A 229 -9.16 -45.79 14.51
CA THR A 229 -8.58 -44.97 13.44
C THR A 229 -7.65 -45.79 12.55
N GLU A 230 -6.76 -46.58 13.16
CA GLU A 230 -5.85 -47.51 12.46
C GLU A 230 -6.62 -48.62 11.74
N GLU A 231 -7.59 -49.26 12.42
CA GLU A 231 -8.45 -50.32 11.82
C GLU A 231 -9.29 -49.82 10.64
N MET A 232 -9.62 -48.52 10.61
CA MET A 232 -10.37 -47.85 9.55
C MET A 232 -9.49 -47.32 8.41
N ASP A 233 -8.18 -47.60 8.43
CA ASP A 233 -7.18 -47.06 7.49
C ASP A 233 -7.20 -45.52 7.42
N ILE A 234 -7.48 -44.84 8.53
CA ILE A 234 -7.36 -43.37 8.62
C ILE A 234 -5.92 -43.06 9.01
N TYR A 235 -5.13 -42.60 8.05
CA TYR A 235 -3.72 -42.29 8.25
C TYR A 235 -3.55 -40.87 8.79
N LEU A 236 -3.05 -40.78 10.03
CA LEU A 236 -2.72 -39.52 10.70
C LEU A 236 -1.68 -38.70 9.92
N ASP A 237 -0.76 -39.35 9.20
CA ASP A 237 0.23 -38.67 8.35
C ASP A 237 -0.41 -37.89 7.20
N PHE A 238 -1.54 -38.37 6.67
CA PHE A 238 -2.29 -37.62 5.65
C PHE A 238 -2.92 -36.36 6.24
N VAL A 239 -3.49 -36.45 7.45
CA VAL A 239 -4.08 -35.30 8.16
C VAL A 239 -3.00 -34.25 8.46
N LYS A 240 -1.82 -34.69 8.93
CA LYS A 240 -0.64 -33.83 9.14
C LYS A 240 -0.21 -33.15 7.85
N LEU A 241 -0.02 -33.90 6.77
CA LEU A 241 0.42 -33.37 5.49
C LEU A 241 -0.49 -32.27 4.98
N VAL A 242 -1.80 -32.53 4.93
CA VAL A 242 -2.80 -31.57 4.44
C VAL A 242 -2.85 -30.32 5.33
N THR A 243 -2.67 -30.48 6.65
CA THR A 243 -2.59 -29.36 7.60
C THR A 243 -1.34 -28.52 7.38
N HIS A 244 -0.19 -29.17 7.16
CA HIS A 244 1.08 -28.52 6.89
C HIS A 244 1.04 -27.74 5.55
N GLU A 245 0.44 -28.32 4.51
CA GLU A 245 0.21 -27.62 3.24
C GLU A 245 -0.65 -26.36 3.40
N PHE A 246 -1.72 -26.45 4.21
CA PHE A 246 -2.57 -25.30 4.50
C PHE A 246 -1.84 -24.20 5.30
N ILE A 247 -1.04 -24.58 6.30
CA ILE A 247 -0.17 -23.64 7.04
C ILE A 247 0.80 -22.95 6.08
N ASN A 248 1.47 -23.71 5.20
CA ASN A 248 2.41 -23.17 4.22
C ASN A 248 1.76 -22.21 3.22
N LEU A 249 0.51 -22.49 2.84
CA LEU A 249 -0.27 -21.61 1.97
C LEU A 249 -0.69 -20.35 2.72
N PHE A 250 -1.14 -20.48 3.97
CA PHE A 250 -1.45 -19.33 4.82
C PHE A 250 -0.25 -18.40 4.97
N ILE A 251 0.92 -18.94 5.32
CA ILE A 251 2.18 -18.19 5.45
C ILE A 251 2.47 -17.48 4.12
N SER A 252 2.41 -18.19 3.00
CA SER A 252 2.66 -17.60 1.69
C SER A 252 1.72 -16.44 1.35
N LYS A 253 0.45 -16.52 1.75
CA LYS A 253 -0.55 -15.49 1.47
C LYS A 253 -0.44 -14.29 2.40
N THR A 254 -0.07 -14.52 3.66
CA THR A 254 0.00 -13.48 4.67
C THR A 254 1.35 -12.78 4.73
N VAL A 255 2.46 -13.42 4.35
CA VAL A 255 3.79 -12.80 4.28
C VAL A 255 3.79 -11.52 3.43
N SER A 256 3.07 -11.50 2.31
CA SER A 256 2.94 -10.28 1.47
C SER A 256 2.24 -9.10 2.17
N ILE A 257 1.46 -9.39 3.21
CA ILE A 257 0.75 -8.41 4.05
C ILE A 257 1.68 -7.89 5.15
N PHE A 258 2.67 -8.66 5.58
CA PHE A 258 3.70 -8.21 6.52
C PHE A 258 4.83 -7.48 5.79
N GLU A 259 5.29 -8.08 4.70
CA GLU A 259 6.43 -7.71 3.89
C GLU A 259 5.96 -7.29 2.49
N ASP A 260 5.87 -5.98 2.28
CA ASP A 260 5.71 -5.40 0.94
C ASP A 260 7.07 -5.39 0.21
N ALA A 261 7.69 -6.57 0.17
CA ALA A 261 9.00 -6.83 -0.36
C ALA A 261 8.90 -7.31 -1.82
N ASN A 262 10.00 -7.29 -2.56
CA ASN A 262 9.97 -7.89 -3.89
C ASN A 262 9.79 -9.42 -3.80
N LEU A 263 9.38 -10.06 -4.90
CA LEU A 263 9.09 -11.50 -4.95
C LEU A 263 10.20 -12.39 -4.36
N ALA A 264 11.48 -12.03 -4.54
CA ALA A 264 12.61 -12.81 -4.02
C ALA A 264 12.73 -12.68 -2.49
N GLU A 265 12.51 -11.49 -1.93
CA GLU A 265 12.53 -11.24 -0.49
C GLU A 265 11.31 -11.83 0.21
N GLN A 266 10.12 -11.75 -0.41
CA GLN A 266 8.94 -12.45 0.06
C GLN A 266 9.20 -13.96 0.14
N GLN A 267 9.89 -14.53 -0.85
CA GLN A 267 10.24 -15.94 -0.83
C GLN A 267 11.22 -16.29 0.30
N ILE A 268 12.18 -15.42 0.62
CA ILE A 268 13.10 -15.61 1.76
C ILE A 268 12.33 -15.60 3.08
N ALA A 269 11.43 -14.62 3.28
CA ALA A 269 10.60 -14.54 4.48
C ALA A 269 9.65 -15.75 4.59
N VAL A 270 9.02 -16.14 3.48
CA VAL A 270 8.20 -17.37 3.42
C VAL A 270 9.03 -18.59 3.81
N ASN A 271 10.25 -18.73 3.31
CA ASN A 271 11.12 -19.86 3.66
C ASN A 271 11.50 -19.84 5.13
N TYR A 272 11.87 -18.68 5.69
CA TYR A 272 12.16 -18.54 7.11
C TYR A 272 10.98 -18.95 8.00
N TYR A 273 9.77 -18.44 7.71
CA TYR A 273 8.59 -18.81 8.47
C TYR A 273 8.25 -20.30 8.29
N ARG A 274 8.37 -20.84 7.08
CA ARG A 274 8.20 -22.29 6.85
C ARG A 274 9.19 -23.12 7.65
N ASP A 275 10.45 -22.70 7.72
CA ASP A 275 11.50 -23.40 8.48
C ASP A 275 11.20 -23.38 9.98
N VAL A 276 10.71 -22.25 10.51
CA VAL A 276 10.25 -22.14 11.92
C VAL A 276 9.02 -23.00 12.18
N PHE A 277 8.09 -23.09 11.22
CA PHE A 277 6.83 -23.83 11.34
C PHE A 277 6.89 -25.24 10.71
N THR A 278 8.11 -25.79 10.54
CA THR A 278 8.30 -27.18 10.10
C THR A 278 7.63 -28.15 11.07
N ASP A 279 7.66 -27.83 12.36
CA ASP A 279 6.88 -28.51 13.39
C ASP A 279 5.55 -27.78 13.62
N TRP A 280 4.47 -28.38 13.11
CA TRP A 280 3.11 -27.86 13.28
C TRP A 280 2.69 -27.76 14.76
N THR A 281 3.23 -28.58 15.67
CA THR A 281 2.95 -28.52 17.11
C THR A 281 3.56 -27.28 17.77
N LEU A 282 4.78 -26.90 17.37
CA LEU A 282 5.44 -25.66 17.81
C LEU A 282 4.68 -24.40 17.35
N PHE A 283 4.01 -24.47 16.20
CA PHE A 283 3.14 -23.38 15.72
C PHE A 283 2.06 -22.99 16.74
N PHE A 284 1.51 -23.93 17.53
CA PHE A 284 0.50 -23.62 18.56
C PHE A 284 1.08 -23.21 19.91
N GLU A 285 2.25 -23.74 20.28
CA GLU A 285 2.94 -23.36 21.51
C GLU A 285 3.43 -21.91 21.46
N ASP A 286 3.86 -21.42 20.28
CA ASP A 286 4.33 -20.04 20.09
C ASP A 286 3.20 -19.01 19.84
N PHE A 287 1.94 -19.43 19.61
CA PHE A 287 0.83 -18.55 19.18
C PHE A 287 -0.44 -18.62 20.06
N ARG A 288 -0.33 -18.95 21.35
CA ARG A 288 -1.52 -18.99 22.22
C ARG A 288 -2.24 -17.63 22.33
N PRO A 289 -3.60 -17.58 22.33
CA PRO A 289 -4.37 -16.33 22.29
C PRO A 289 -4.17 -15.39 23.50
N LEU A 290 -3.83 -15.93 24.67
CA LEU A 290 -3.51 -15.15 25.87
C LEU A 290 -2.10 -14.55 25.82
N GLU A 291 -1.21 -15.19 25.06
CA GLU A 291 0.13 -14.68 24.81
C GLU A 291 0.14 -13.71 23.64
N MET A 292 -0.89 -13.53 22.79
CA MET A 292 -0.82 -12.61 21.63
C MET A 292 -0.58 -11.12 21.98
N GLN A 293 -1.12 -10.62 23.10
CA GLN A 293 -0.81 -9.25 23.58
C GLN A 293 0.57 -9.16 24.25
N GLU A 294 0.94 -10.18 25.04
CA GLU A 294 2.26 -10.28 25.67
C GLU A 294 3.37 -10.61 24.67
N THR A 295 3.07 -11.31 23.57
CA THR A 295 3.95 -11.63 22.46
C THR A 295 3.99 -10.50 21.47
N MET A 296 2.97 -9.69 21.22
CA MET A 296 3.21 -8.48 20.41
C MET A 296 4.10 -7.47 21.14
N THR A 297 3.99 -7.39 22.46
CA THR A 297 4.91 -6.60 23.30
C THR A 297 6.30 -7.27 23.39
N SER A 298 6.37 -8.59 23.63
CA SER A 298 7.63 -9.34 23.72
C SER A 298 8.30 -9.58 22.37
N PHE A 299 7.57 -9.61 21.26
CA PHE A 299 8.05 -9.65 19.89
C PHE A 299 8.54 -8.26 19.52
N ARG A 300 7.84 -7.19 19.89
CA ARG A 300 8.37 -5.82 19.80
C ARG A 300 9.70 -5.69 20.54
N GLU A 301 9.83 -6.25 21.75
CA GLU A 301 11.07 -6.21 22.53
C GLU A 301 12.17 -7.16 22.03
N ARG A 302 11.88 -8.45 21.79
CA ARG A 302 12.82 -9.45 21.25
C ARG A 302 13.31 -9.05 19.87
N TYR A 303 12.45 -8.52 19.02
CA TYR A 303 12.81 -8.11 17.66
C TYR A 303 13.57 -6.78 17.65
N LYS A 304 13.23 -5.83 18.54
CA LYS A 304 14.06 -4.64 18.79
C LYS A 304 15.46 -5.03 19.27
N LYS A 305 15.55 -6.05 20.12
CA LYS A 305 16.82 -6.64 20.57
C LYS A 305 17.59 -7.32 19.43
N LEU A 306 16.94 -8.19 18.65
CA LEU A 306 17.52 -8.85 17.46
C LEU A 306 18.03 -7.85 16.41
N TYR A 307 17.28 -6.78 16.14
CA TYR A 307 17.61 -5.82 15.07
C TYR A 307 18.67 -4.79 15.48
N ILE A 308 18.68 -4.37 16.76
CA ILE A 308 19.67 -3.41 17.28
C ILE A 308 20.97 -4.13 17.63
N GLU A 309 20.93 -5.35 18.15
CA GLU A 309 22.09 -6.05 18.71
C GLU A 309 22.75 -7.07 17.76
N ASN A 310 22.11 -7.48 16.64
CA ASN A 310 22.70 -8.41 15.66
C ASN A 310 22.74 -7.83 14.22
N PRO A 311 23.87 -7.25 13.79
CA PRO A 311 24.05 -6.69 12.44
C PRO A 311 23.91 -7.73 11.30
N ASP A 312 24.17 -9.00 11.57
CA ASP A 312 24.17 -10.08 10.57
C ASP A 312 22.77 -10.61 10.26
N LEU A 313 21.77 -10.32 11.11
CA LEU A 313 20.35 -10.61 10.87
C LEU A 313 19.62 -9.47 10.14
N ARG A 314 20.35 -8.46 9.63
CA ARG A 314 19.85 -7.41 8.71
C ARG A 314 19.48 -7.95 7.31
N ILE A 315 19.20 -9.25 7.19
CA ILE A 315 18.80 -9.93 5.96
C ILE A 315 17.34 -9.60 5.58
N ILE A 316 16.53 -9.05 6.51
CA ILE A 316 15.29 -8.35 6.15
C ILE A 316 15.68 -6.91 5.90
N PRO A 317 15.84 -6.50 4.63
CA PRO A 317 16.54 -5.28 4.34
C PRO A 317 15.73 -4.08 4.85
N THR A 318 16.47 -3.12 5.38
CA THR A 318 16.14 -1.72 5.68
C THR A 318 15.47 -0.95 4.52
N THR A 319 15.05 -1.60 3.44
CA THR A 319 14.98 -0.96 2.12
C THR A 319 13.61 -0.47 1.70
N LYS A 320 12.45 -0.89 2.26
CA LYS A 320 11.15 -0.40 1.74
C LYS A 320 10.02 -0.17 2.76
N SER A 321 9.78 1.11 3.03
CA SER A 321 8.52 1.82 2.75
C SER A 321 7.22 1.43 3.48
N SER A 322 6.85 0.17 3.65
CA SER A 322 5.44 -0.21 3.94
C SER A 322 5.26 -1.25 5.07
N SER A 323 6.35 -1.70 5.70
CA SER A 323 6.29 -2.64 6.83
C SER A 323 5.98 -1.91 8.15
N ILE A 324 5.45 -2.64 9.14
CA ILE A 324 5.23 -2.10 10.51
C ILE A 324 6.53 -1.59 11.13
N TYR A 325 7.66 -2.24 10.81
CA TYR A 325 8.99 -1.83 11.24
C TYR A 325 9.38 -0.49 10.64
N TYR A 326 9.15 -0.30 9.35
CA TYR A 326 9.40 0.98 8.72
C TYR A 326 8.45 2.06 9.26
N PHE A 327 7.18 1.72 9.58
CA PHE A 327 6.30 2.64 10.30
C PHE A 327 6.85 3.04 11.68
N MET A 328 7.32 2.09 12.49
CA MET A 328 7.92 2.39 13.79
C MET A 328 9.17 3.28 13.67
N VAL A 329 10.06 2.98 12.73
CA VAL A 329 11.27 3.79 12.47
C VAL A 329 10.89 5.19 11.97
N VAL A 330 9.90 5.30 11.08
CA VAL A 330 9.41 6.59 10.57
C VAL A 330 8.72 7.37 11.68
N LYS A 331 7.93 6.72 12.53
CA LYS A 331 7.29 7.33 13.70
C LYS A 331 8.32 7.91 14.64
N GLU A 332 9.36 7.16 15.02
CA GLU A 332 10.44 7.66 15.88
C GLU A 332 11.17 8.85 15.25
N ARG A 333 11.49 8.78 13.95
CA ARG A 333 12.11 9.89 13.21
C ARG A 333 11.21 11.13 13.17
N LEU A 334 9.92 10.95 12.91
CA LEU A 334 8.96 12.05 12.85
C LEU A 334 8.75 12.71 14.20
N LEU A 335 8.70 11.94 15.29
CA LEU A 335 8.64 12.50 16.64
C LEU A 335 9.90 13.30 16.96
N LYS A 336 11.08 12.80 16.55
CA LYS A 336 12.34 13.54 16.71
C LYS A 336 12.35 14.84 15.91
N THR A 337 11.99 14.79 14.63
CA THR A 337 11.91 15.99 13.78
C THR A 337 10.85 16.97 14.29
N LEU A 338 9.71 16.48 14.77
CA LEU A 338 8.69 17.33 15.39
C LEU A 338 9.23 18.05 16.63
N GLN A 339 9.98 17.35 17.48
CA GLN A 339 10.61 17.98 18.65
C GLN A 339 11.62 19.07 18.23
N GLU A 340 12.45 18.78 17.22
CA GLU A 340 13.41 19.75 16.66
C GLU A 340 12.69 20.97 16.05
N ASP A 341 11.61 20.76 15.29
CA ASP A 341 10.77 21.82 14.71
C ASP A 341 10.12 22.68 15.81
N ILE A 342 9.63 22.08 16.89
CA ILE A 342 9.05 22.77 18.05
C ILE A 342 10.11 23.58 18.82
N ASP A 343 11.31 23.02 19.02
CA ASP A 343 12.41 23.69 19.73
C ASP A 343 12.92 24.91 18.95
N LEU A 344 12.83 24.87 17.61
CA LEU A 344 13.21 25.95 16.69
C LEU A 344 12.06 26.94 16.36
N ASP A 345 10.90 26.82 17.01
CA ASP A 345 9.68 27.61 16.73
C ASP A 345 9.18 27.50 15.26
N TYR A 346 9.52 26.42 14.58
CA TYR A 346 9.15 26.13 13.20
C TYR A 346 7.92 25.22 13.13
N VAL A 347 6.77 25.70 13.61
CA VAL A 347 5.52 24.91 13.64
C VAL A 347 4.70 25.09 12.35
N ASN A 348 4.67 24.06 11.50
CA ASN A 348 3.83 24.02 10.30
C ASN A 348 2.72 22.96 10.41
N VAL A 349 1.54 23.39 10.87
CA VAL A 349 0.36 22.52 11.06
C VAL A 349 -0.03 21.76 9.79
N ASN A 350 0.01 22.42 8.64
CA ASN A 350 -0.38 21.80 7.37
C ASN A 350 0.57 20.65 6.99
N ASN A 351 1.88 20.84 7.19
CA ASN A 351 2.89 19.81 6.96
C ASN A 351 2.70 18.62 7.92
N HIS A 352 2.47 18.85 9.21
CA HIS A 352 2.28 17.78 10.19
C HIS A 352 1.02 16.96 9.92
N ILE A 353 -0.09 17.61 9.56
CA ILE A 353 -1.33 16.92 9.14
C ILE A 353 -1.09 16.08 7.88
N GLN A 354 -0.35 16.63 6.92
CA GLN A 354 -0.05 15.94 5.68
C GLN A 354 0.77 14.66 5.94
N ARG A 355 1.82 14.76 6.77
CA ARG A 355 2.62 13.61 7.20
C ARG A 355 1.76 12.54 7.89
N LEU A 356 0.89 12.93 8.83
CA LEU A 356 -0.02 11.99 9.50
C LEU A 356 -0.96 11.28 8.52
N LYS A 357 -1.50 12.02 7.56
CA LYS A 357 -2.39 11.49 6.52
C LYS A 357 -1.67 10.50 5.61
N ASP A 358 -0.46 10.83 5.17
CA ASP A 358 0.34 9.98 4.29
C ASP A 358 0.73 8.68 4.99
N LEU A 359 1.14 8.75 6.26
CA LEU A 359 1.41 7.56 7.06
C LEU A 359 0.15 6.69 7.21
N SER A 360 -0.96 7.30 7.59
CA SER A 360 -2.18 6.52 7.81
C SER A 360 -2.67 5.86 6.51
N THR A 361 -2.60 6.56 5.38
CA THR A 361 -2.90 5.99 4.05
C THR A 361 -1.97 4.80 3.73
N ARG A 362 -0.67 4.98 3.95
CA ARG A 362 0.37 4.02 3.57
C ARG A 362 0.37 2.76 4.42
N TYR A 363 0.18 2.88 5.72
CA TYR A 363 0.30 1.75 6.66
C TYR A 363 -1.05 1.16 7.08
N ILE A 364 -2.14 1.94 7.11
CA ILE A 364 -3.45 1.43 7.57
C ILE A 364 -4.30 1.03 6.39
N GLU A 365 -4.64 2.00 5.54
CA GLU A 365 -5.58 1.83 4.44
C GLU A 365 -5.15 0.71 3.48
N ARG A 366 -3.87 0.72 3.11
CA ARG A 366 -3.30 -0.31 2.24
C ARG A 366 -3.32 -1.70 2.87
N LYS A 367 -2.97 -1.80 4.16
CA LYS A 367 -2.90 -3.09 4.86
C LYS A 367 -4.29 -3.65 5.10
N ILE A 368 -5.27 -2.84 5.52
CA ILE A 368 -6.68 -3.24 5.64
C ILE A 368 -7.17 -3.90 4.35
N LYS A 369 -6.88 -3.29 3.20
CA LYS A 369 -7.31 -3.83 1.90
C LYS A 369 -6.67 -5.20 1.64
N LEU A 370 -5.35 -5.30 1.78
CA LEU A 370 -4.62 -6.55 1.58
C LEU A 370 -5.08 -7.65 2.55
N THR A 371 -5.30 -7.28 3.82
CA THR A 371 -5.85 -8.14 4.85
C THR A 371 -7.24 -8.64 4.47
N SER A 372 -8.15 -7.76 4.04
CA SER A 372 -9.52 -8.15 3.66
C SER A 372 -9.54 -9.07 2.42
N GLU A 373 -8.65 -8.83 1.45
CA GLU A 373 -8.52 -9.66 0.26
C GLU A 373 -7.98 -11.05 0.63
N ALA A 374 -6.93 -11.11 1.44
CA ALA A 374 -6.35 -12.36 1.92
C ALA A 374 -7.32 -13.15 2.82
N GLU A 375 -8.07 -12.48 3.70
CA GLU A 375 -9.08 -13.11 4.55
C GLU A 375 -10.13 -13.86 3.72
N ARG A 376 -10.66 -13.23 2.66
CA ARG A 376 -11.63 -13.85 1.76
C ARG A 376 -11.03 -15.03 1.01
N GLU A 377 -9.81 -14.89 0.52
CA GLU A 377 -9.13 -15.96 -0.21
C GLU A 377 -8.86 -17.16 0.71
N LEU A 378 -8.33 -16.92 1.91
CA LEU A 378 -8.04 -17.96 2.90
C LEU A 378 -9.31 -18.64 3.41
N TYR A 379 -10.40 -17.89 3.63
CA TYR A 379 -11.72 -18.45 3.94
C TYR A 379 -12.15 -19.44 2.84
N SER A 380 -12.05 -19.03 1.58
CA SER A 380 -12.43 -19.88 0.44
C SER A 380 -11.55 -21.14 0.38
N ILE A 381 -10.23 -21.00 0.49
CA ILE A 381 -9.29 -22.13 0.44
C ILE A 381 -9.53 -23.09 1.60
N TYR A 382 -9.73 -22.57 2.81
CA TYR A 382 -10.06 -23.38 3.99
C TYR A 382 -11.29 -24.24 3.73
N HIS A 383 -12.38 -23.65 3.25
CA HIS A 383 -13.64 -24.37 3.08
C HIS A 383 -13.66 -25.31 1.87
N THR A 384 -13.09 -24.89 0.74
CA THR A 384 -13.23 -25.61 -0.54
C THR A 384 -12.12 -26.61 -0.81
N GLN A 385 -10.92 -26.39 -0.26
CA GLN A 385 -9.76 -27.25 -0.50
C GLN A 385 -9.41 -28.00 0.77
N PHE A 386 -9.03 -27.29 1.83
CA PHE A 386 -8.49 -27.90 3.04
C PHE A 386 -9.53 -28.77 3.77
N ARG A 387 -10.57 -28.14 4.31
CA ARG A 387 -11.64 -28.83 5.06
C ARG A 387 -12.35 -29.85 4.19
N SER A 388 -12.64 -29.52 2.92
CA SER A 388 -13.31 -30.45 2.02
C SER A 388 -12.47 -31.70 1.73
N THR A 389 -11.15 -31.59 1.63
CA THR A 389 -10.27 -32.74 1.37
C THR A 389 -10.26 -33.68 2.55
N LEU A 390 -10.05 -33.15 3.76
CA LEU A 390 -10.08 -33.94 5.00
C LEU A 390 -11.44 -34.59 5.22
N LEU A 391 -12.53 -33.85 5.00
CA LEU A 391 -13.88 -34.37 5.18
C LEU A 391 -14.20 -35.51 4.19
N LYS A 392 -13.88 -35.34 2.90
CA LYS A 392 -14.06 -36.41 1.89
C LYS A 392 -13.21 -37.64 2.20
N TYR A 393 -11.97 -37.40 2.63
CA TYR A 393 -11.06 -38.47 3.04
C TYR A 393 -11.67 -39.30 4.16
N ILE A 394 -12.10 -38.66 5.26
CA ILE A 394 -12.71 -39.35 6.41
C ILE A 394 -14.01 -40.04 6.00
N GLN A 395 -14.91 -39.37 5.26
CA GLN A 395 -16.17 -39.95 4.79
C GLN A 395 -15.95 -41.25 4.00
N SER A 396 -14.98 -41.26 3.07
CA SER A 396 -14.68 -42.44 2.26
C SER A 396 -14.22 -43.66 3.07
N LYS A 397 -13.71 -43.43 4.29
CA LYS A 397 -13.32 -44.50 5.21
C LYS A 397 -14.54 -45.09 5.90
N PHE A 398 -15.48 -44.26 6.34
CA PHE A 398 -16.74 -44.73 6.95
C PHE A 398 -17.67 -45.45 5.97
N GLU A 399 -17.66 -45.11 4.68
CA GLU A 399 -18.46 -45.80 3.65
C GLU A 399 -18.12 -47.30 3.50
N LYS A 400 -16.93 -47.72 3.93
CA LYS A 400 -16.47 -49.11 3.82
C LYS A 400 -16.88 -50.00 5.00
N TYR A 401 -17.40 -49.43 6.09
CA TYR A 401 -17.71 -50.18 7.32
C TYR A 401 -19.21 -50.15 7.61
N SER A 402 -19.87 -51.31 7.51
CA SER A 402 -21.30 -51.46 7.84
C SER A 402 -21.54 -51.67 9.34
N SER A 403 -21.59 -50.54 10.05
CA SER A 403 -22.52 -50.13 11.13
C SER A 403 -22.90 -50.98 12.36
N ASN A 404 -22.26 -52.10 12.73
CA ASN A 404 -22.57 -52.76 14.03
C ASN A 404 -21.49 -52.64 15.11
N ASP A 405 -20.36 -52.00 14.81
CA ASP A 405 -19.32 -51.77 15.81
C ASP A 405 -19.61 -50.48 16.62
N LEU A 406 -19.80 -50.64 17.93
CA LEU A 406 -20.08 -49.56 18.89
C LEU A 406 -18.96 -48.51 18.93
N GLU A 407 -17.71 -48.94 18.77
CA GLU A 407 -16.55 -48.07 18.82
C GLU A 407 -16.42 -47.21 17.55
N ILE A 408 -16.70 -47.79 16.37
CA ILE A 408 -16.79 -47.06 15.10
C ILE A 408 -17.94 -46.04 15.12
N GLN A 409 -19.10 -46.41 15.67
CA GLN A 409 -20.24 -45.47 15.79
C GLN A 409 -19.92 -44.31 16.73
N ARG A 410 -19.24 -44.56 17.85
CA ARG A 410 -18.80 -43.49 18.75
C ARG A 410 -17.87 -42.49 18.06
N LEU A 411 -16.87 -42.97 17.32
CA LEU A 411 -15.98 -42.09 16.55
C LEU A 411 -16.75 -41.32 15.48
N LYS A 412 -17.71 -41.96 14.80
CA LYS A 412 -18.59 -41.31 13.82
C LYS A 412 -19.37 -40.15 14.43
N GLU A 413 -20.01 -40.37 15.57
CA GLU A 413 -20.77 -39.34 16.29
C GLU A 413 -19.87 -38.17 16.73
N GLN A 414 -18.69 -38.48 17.31
CA GLN A 414 -17.72 -37.46 17.72
C GLN A 414 -17.25 -36.57 16.55
N LEU A 415 -17.08 -37.17 15.36
CA LEU A 415 -16.69 -36.47 14.13
C LEU A 415 -17.86 -35.68 13.52
N ILE A 416 -19.11 -36.17 13.61
CA ILE A 416 -20.31 -35.42 13.20
C ILE A 416 -20.51 -34.18 14.08
N ASP A 417 -20.41 -34.34 15.41
CA ASP A 417 -20.55 -33.24 16.37
C ASP A 417 -19.52 -32.12 16.11
N ARG A 418 -18.30 -32.52 15.73
CA ARG A 418 -17.21 -31.60 15.37
C ARG A 418 -17.24 -31.16 13.90
N LYS A 419 -18.25 -31.57 13.13
CA LYS A 419 -18.49 -31.19 11.72
C LYS A 419 -17.38 -31.65 10.76
N TRP A 420 -16.73 -32.76 11.09
CA TRP A 420 -15.75 -33.48 10.26
C TRP A 420 -16.36 -34.65 9.49
N LEU A 421 -17.62 -34.99 9.78
CA LEU A 421 -18.48 -35.87 8.99
C LEU A 421 -19.86 -35.23 8.81
N TYR A 422 -20.54 -35.57 7.71
CA TYR A 422 -21.96 -35.27 7.52
C TYR A 422 -22.78 -36.55 7.68
N LEU A 423 -24.02 -36.38 8.15
CA LEU A 423 -25.01 -37.45 8.29
C LEU A 423 -25.30 -38.14 6.95
#